data_AF-A0AAD7DQX0-F1
#
_entry.id   AF-A0AAD7DQX0-F1
#
_cell.length_a   1.000
_cell.length_b   1.000
_cell.length_c   1.000
_cell.angle_alpha   90.00
_cell.angle_beta   90.00
_cell.angle_gamma   90.00
#
_symmetry.space_group_name_H-M   'P 1'
#
loop_
_entity.id
_entity.type
_entity.pdbx_description
1 polymer ?
#
loop_
_entity_poly.entity_id
_entity_poly.type
_entity_poly.pdbx_seq_one_letter_code
_entity_poly.pdbx_strand_id
1 'polypeptide(L)'
;MSSLLVFMGTGQGSMTSEFLLRLEGKPNKMHFQTPEACIEQFRAIELWNMNLDLPSRIPYENSAIYGQPNAWYTTHPTLREGDNFITLTMEEKFQPYFSESIQRSWEAFLGPLANQDPAVSDAPRKSWEDVLRWIVQCGLRGFGSGLGPLQFANNMVLCGIAESPSPGTMAQWIFANKDYGAFTGFQVLGFNLPEKASAAAVQAAFFCFYYWLEHHLTAADKEVLHFGTIFVEQLLCKIGRWKKRMLEMAKIDLVAVAREIFEGHRWVRGANLDDHTKFPIPSCADISMSVFRSIIEFKKETLDIDSGVDTDT
;
A
#
# COMPACT_ATOMS: atom_id res chain seq x y z
N MET A 1 -18.68 -7.02 1.91
CA MET A 1 -18.31 -5.62 1.61
C MET A 1 -18.22 -4.75 2.85
N SER A 2 -19.32 -4.55 3.59
CA SER A 2 -19.36 -3.54 4.66
C SER A 2 -18.27 -3.78 5.70
N SER A 3 -17.94 -5.04 5.97
CA SER A 3 -16.74 -5.48 6.71
C SER A 3 -15.41 -4.91 6.21
N LEU A 4 -15.18 -4.93 4.89
CA LEU A 4 -13.96 -4.45 4.24
C LEU A 4 -13.91 -2.91 4.23
N LEU A 5 -15.06 -2.27 3.98
CA LEU A 5 -15.19 -0.81 4.05
C LEU A 5 -15.02 -0.29 5.49
N VAL A 6 -15.56 -1.00 6.46
CA VAL A 6 -15.40 -0.72 7.90
C VAL A 6 -13.96 -0.95 8.35
N PHE A 7 -13.32 -2.03 7.89
CA PHE A 7 -11.89 -2.30 8.14
C PHE A 7 -11.01 -1.13 7.65
N MET A 8 -11.23 -0.68 6.42
CA MET A 8 -10.56 0.49 5.87
C MET A 8 -10.82 1.76 6.69
N GLY A 9 -12.02 1.90 7.23
CA GLY A 9 -12.42 2.95 8.15
C GLY A 9 -11.82 2.90 9.56
N THR A 10 -10.90 1.96 9.87
CA THR A 10 -10.13 1.91 11.13
C THR A 10 -8.67 2.37 10.98
N GLY A 11 -8.23 2.63 9.74
CA GLY A 11 -6.83 2.90 9.43
C GLY A 11 -5.96 1.63 9.35
N GLN A 12 -4.71 1.79 8.88
CA GLN A 12 -3.74 0.70 8.73
C GLN A 12 -2.50 0.99 9.62
N GLY A 13 -2.48 0.46 10.85
CA GLY A 13 -1.37 0.62 11.80
C GLY A 13 -1.31 -0.48 12.88
N SER A 14 -0.35 -0.41 13.80
CA SER A 14 -0.17 -1.40 14.90
C SER A 14 -1.41 -1.52 15.81
N MET A 15 -2.15 -0.43 15.98
CA MET A 15 -3.44 -0.43 16.68
C MET A 15 -4.55 -1.14 15.90
N THR A 16 -4.46 -1.24 14.56
CA THR A 16 -5.35 -2.09 13.76
C THR A 16 -5.09 -3.56 14.07
N SER A 17 -3.81 -3.96 14.20
CA SER A 17 -3.47 -5.32 14.65
C SER A 17 -3.96 -5.58 16.07
N GLU A 18 -3.81 -4.63 17.00
CA GLU A 18 -4.32 -4.76 18.36
C GLU A 18 -5.85 -4.78 18.41
N PHE A 19 -6.52 -3.97 17.59
CA PHE A 19 -7.96 -4.01 17.35
C PHE A 19 -8.39 -5.40 16.83
N LEU A 20 -7.70 -5.94 15.83
CA LEU A 20 -8.00 -7.26 15.26
C LEU A 20 -7.73 -8.40 16.26
N LEU A 21 -6.65 -8.32 17.05
CA LEU A 21 -6.33 -9.25 18.14
C LEU A 21 -7.42 -9.23 19.22
N ARG A 22 -8.02 -8.07 19.50
CA ARG A 22 -9.14 -7.98 20.45
C ARG A 22 -10.46 -8.51 19.91
N LEU A 23 -10.54 -8.78 18.60
CA LEU A 23 -11.63 -9.51 17.98
C LEU A 23 -11.33 -11.02 17.90
N GLU A 24 -10.16 -11.46 18.36
CA GLU A 24 -9.75 -12.85 18.37
C GLU A 24 -10.63 -13.69 19.31
N GLY A 25 -11.06 -14.88 18.85
CA GLY A 25 -12.01 -15.73 19.57
C GLY A 25 -13.50 -15.45 19.30
N LYS A 26 -13.87 -14.34 18.63
CA LYS A 26 -15.25 -14.12 18.18
C LYS A 26 -15.51 -14.81 16.83
N PRO A 27 -16.60 -15.59 16.66
CA PRO A 27 -17.03 -16.00 15.32
C PRO A 27 -17.36 -14.73 14.51
N ASN A 28 -17.05 -14.72 13.21
CA ASN A 28 -17.44 -13.63 12.30
C ASN A 28 -16.87 -12.24 12.68
N LYS A 29 -15.58 -12.18 13.07
CA LYS A 29 -14.84 -11.04 13.67
C LYS A 29 -15.11 -9.64 13.08
N MET A 30 -15.39 -9.54 11.79
CA MET A 30 -15.73 -8.28 11.10
C MET A 30 -16.95 -8.41 10.17
N HIS A 31 -17.72 -9.49 10.25
CA HIS A 31 -18.90 -9.70 9.42
C HIS A 31 -20.12 -9.07 10.08
N PHE A 32 -20.38 -7.82 9.74
CA PHE A 32 -21.56 -7.09 10.20
C PHE A 32 -22.71 -7.34 9.24
N GLN A 33 -23.83 -7.86 9.75
CA GLN A 33 -25.07 -8.00 8.97
C GLN A 33 -25.88 -6.71 8.98
N THR A 34 -25.71 -5.87 10.00
CA THR A 34 -26.43 -4.60 10.15
C THR A 34 -25.51 -3.48 10.63
N PRO A 35 -25.86 -2.20 10.36
CA PRO A 35 -25.16 -1.05 10.91
C PRO A 35 -25.09 -1.07 12.44
N GLU A 36 -26.16 -1.47 13.11
CA GLU A 36 -26.27 -1.44 14.58
C GLU A 36 -25.25 -2.38 15.22
N ALA A 37 -25.10 -3.60 14.67
CA ALA A 37 -24.10 -4.55 15.13
C ALA A 37 -22.67 -4.02 14.92
N CYS A 38 -22.43 -3.31 13.81
CA CYS A 38 -21.15 -2.63 13.56
C CYS A 38 -20.90 -1.53 14.60
N ILE A 39 -21.89 -0.66 14.81
CA ILE A 39 -21.80 0.48 15.73
C ILE A 39 -21.61 0.00 17.17
N GLU A 40 -22.35 -1.03 17.60
CA GLU A 40 -22.23 -1.61 18.94
C GLU A 40 -20.81 -2.13 19.20
N GLN A 41 -20.24 -2.85 18.24
CA GLN A 41 -18.87 -3.37 18.35
C GLN A 41 -17.82 -2.25 18.45
N PHE A 42 -17.98 -1.18 17.65
CA PHE A 42 -17.08 -0.02 17.72
C PHE A 42 -17.23 0.77 19.02
N ARG A 43 -18.47 0.99 19.49
CA ARG A 43 -18.74 1.62 20.80
C ARG A 43 -18.14 0.84 21.96
N ALA A 44 -18.23 -0.49 21.93
CA ALA A 44 -17.62 -1.34 22.97
C ALA A 44 -16.11 -1.16 23.04
N ILE A 45 -15.44 -1.02 21.89
CA ILE A 45 -13.99 -0.80 21.80
C ILE A 45 -13.61 0.61 22.26
N GLU A 46 -14.40 1.63 21.90
CA GLU A 46 -14.19 2.99 22.41
C GLU A 46 -14.30 3.05 23.93
N LEU A 47 -15.38 2.48 24.49
CA LEU A 47 -15.60 2.46 25.93
C LEU A 47 -14.46 1.73 26.65
N TRP A 48 -13.98 0.62 26.08
CA TRP A 48 -12.85 -0.10 26.63
C TRP A 48 -11.56 0.74 26.59
N ASN A 49 -11.28 1.43 25.49
CA ASN A 49 -10.11 2.30 25.37
C ASN A 49 -10.17 3.48 26.35
N MET A 50 -11.36 4.06 26.59
CA MET A 50 -11.54 5.13 27.59
C MET A 50 -11.19 4.67 29.01
N ASN A 51 -11.29 3.37 29.28
CA ASN A 51 -11.02 2.77 30.58
C ASN A 51 -9.59 2.19 30.70
N LEU A 52 -8.76 2.30 29.66
CA LEU A 52 -7.36 1.92 29.75
C LEU A 52 -6.53 3.01 30.43
N ASP A 53 -5.75 2.61 31.43
CA ASP A 53 -4.76 3.46 32.08
C ASP A 53 -3.46 3.51 31.26
N LEU A 54 -3.56 4.05 30.04
CA LEU A 54 -2.40 4.29 29.17
C LEU A 54 -1.73 5.63 29.55
N PRO A 55 -0.37 5.68 29.58
CA PRO A 55 0.34 6.90 29.93
C PRO A 55 -0.02 8.02 28.96
N SER A 56 -0.79 8.99 29.47
CA SER A 56 -1.19 10.24 28.83
C SER A 56 -1.82 10.11 27.43
N ARG A 57 -3.15 9.95 27.40
CA ARG A 57 -4.08 10.57 26.42
C ARG A 57 -3.55 10.71 24.99
N ILE A 58 -3.01 9.65 24.38
CA ILE A 58 -2.89 9.64 22.92
C ILE A 58 -4.31 9.38 22.43
N PRO A 59 -4.97 10.36 21.78
CA PRO A 59 -6.30 10.14 21.26
C PRO A 59 -6.21 8.98 20.27
N TYR A 60 -7.20 8.09 20.28
CA TYR A 60 -7.38 7.06 19.25
C TYR A 60 -7.27 7.66 17.82
N GLU A 61 -7.54 8.96 17.71
CA GLU A 61 -7.59 9.78 16.51
C GLU A 61 -6.32 10.61 16.25
N ASN A 62 -5.13 10.17 16.72
CA ASN A 62 -3.90 10.91 16.43
C ASN A 62 -3.44 10.70 14.97
N SER A 63 -3.95 11.54 14.07
CA SER A 63 -3.59 11.58 12.65
C SER A 63 -2.09 11.74 12.39
N ALA A 64 -1.34 12.33 13.34
CA ALA A 64 0.10 12.54 13.23
C ALA A 64 0.94 11.29 13.62
N ILE A 65 0.39 10.37 14.42
CA ILE A 65 1.09 9.13 14.83
C ILE A 65 0.75 7.97 13.90
N TYR A 66 -0.49 7.92 13.40
CA TYR A 66 -1.05 6.69 12.79
C TYR A 66 -1.04 6.68 11.26
N GLY A 67 -0.53 7.72 10.61
CA GLY A 67 -0.39 7.77 9.15
C GLY A 67 -1.69 7.50 8.41
N GLN A 68 -2.83 7.90 8.99
CA GLN A 68 -4.13 7.72 8.37
C GLN A 68 -4.14 8.57 7.08
N PRO A 69 -4.28 7.92 5.91
CA PRO A 69 -4.22 8.63 4.64
C PRO A 69 -5.45 9.50 4.41
N ASN A 70 -6.47 9.34 5.25
CA ASN A 70 -7.74 10.04 5.16
C ASN A 70 -8.37 10.21 6.54
N ALA A 71 -8.74 11.45 6.89
CA ALA A 71 -9.48 11.75 8.13
C ALA A 71 -10.85 11.05 8.19
N TRP A 72 -11.40 10.63 7.04
CA TRP A 72 -12.61 9.81 6.98
C TRP A 72 -12.47 8.42 7.62
N TYR A 73 -11.24 7.97 7.89
CA TYR A 73 -10.96 6.69 8.53
C TYR A 73 -10.81 6.79 10.06
N THR A 74 -11.09 7.94 10.68
CA THR A 74 -11.30 7.99 12.13
C THR A 74 -12.71 7.50 12.48
N THR A 75 -12.94 7.06 13.72
CA THR A 75 -14.28 6.63 14.17
C THR A 75 -15.30 7.76 14.08
N HIS A 76 -14.86 8.98 14.41
CA HIS A 76 -15.65 10.20 14.35
C HIS A 76 -15.04 11.21 13.37
N PRO A 77 -15.26 11.04 12.06
CA PRO A 77 -14.65 11.90 11.06
C PRO A 77 -15.26 13.31 11.11
N THR A 78 -14.42 14.31 10.92
CA THR A 78 -14.86 15.71 10.85
C THR A 78 -15.09 16.15 9.41
N LEU A 79 -16.29 16.64 9.13
CA LEU A 79 -16.68 17.25 7.87
C LEU A 79 -16.54 18.77 7.97
N ARG A 80 -15.97 19.40 6.93
CA ARG A 80 -16.09 20.85 6.74
C ARG A 80 -17.41 21.16 6.01
N GLU A 81 -18.25 21.98 6.61
CA GLU A 81 -19.48 22.51 6.01
C GLU A 81 -19.44 24.04 6.07
N GLY A 82 -19.09 24.66 4.93
CA GLY A 82 -18.77 26.08 4.88
C GLY A 82 -17.53 26.42 5.72
N ASP A 83 -17.71 27.28 6.72
CA ASP A 83 -16.67 27.66 7.68
C ASP A 83 -16.71 26.83 8.99
N ASN A 84 -17.67 25.92 9.12
CA ASN A 84 -17.83 25.09 10.31
C ASN A 84 -17.23 23.70 10.10
N PHE A 85 -16.86 23.07 11.22
CA PHE A 85 -16.43 21.68 11.29
C PHE A 85 -17.46 20.88 12.10
N ILE A 86 -17.99 19.81 11.51
CA ILE A 86 -18.99 18.93 12.11
C ILE A 86 -18.36 17.55 12.29
N THR A 87 -18.32 17.07 13.52
CA THR A 87 -17.90 15.70 13.82
C THR A 87 -19.07 14.76 13.64
N LEU A 88 -18.93 13.76 12.78
CA LEU A 88 -19.97 12.77 12.56
C LEU A 88 -20.02 11.74 13.69
N THR A 89 -21.23 11.27 13.97
CA THR A 89 -21.47 10.08 14.77
C THR A 89 -21.04 8.82 14.00
N MET A 90 -20.83 7.70 14.70
CA MET A 90 -20.60 6.40 14.05
C MET A 90 -21.76 5.99 13.14
N GLU A 91 -22.99 6.35 13.53
CA GLU A 91 -24.20 6.13 12.74
C GLU A 91 -24.08 6.81 11.37
N GLU A 92 -23.84 8.12 11.36
CA GLU A 92 -23.69 8.92 10.14
C GLU A 92 -22.51 8.45 9.27
N LYS A 93 -21.43 7.97 9.89
CA LYS A 93 -20.27 7.40 9.19
C LYS A 93 -20.60 6.06 8.52
N PHE A 94 -21.16 5.11 9.26
CA PHE A 94 -21.27 3.72 8.81
C PHE A 94 -22.55 3.44 8.03
N GLN A 95 -23.67 4.12 8.33
CA GLN A 95 -24.96 3.88 7.68
C GLN A 95 -24.87 3.83 6.14
N PRO A 96 -24.13 4.73 5.46
CA PRO A 96 -24.01 4.69 4.00
C PRO A 96 -23.43 3.38 3.46
N TYR A 97 -22.52 2.73 4.20
CA TYR A 97 -21.85 1.47 3.78
C TYR A 97 -22.78 0.25 3.79
N PHE A 98 -23.93 0.36 4.43
CA PHE A 98 -24.94 -0.69 4.52
C PHE A 98 -26.20 -0.36 3.69
N SER A 99 -26.21 0.76 2.97
CA SER A 99 -27.35 1.09 2.11
C SER A 99 -27.60 -0.01 1.07
N GLU A 100 -28.87 -0.26 0.77
CA GLU A 100 -29.28 -1.29 -0.18
C GLU A 100 -28.67 -1.06 -1.57
N SER A 101 -28.51 0.20 -1.98
CA SER A 101 -27.86 0.55 -3.25
C SER A 101 -26.40 0.09 -3.30
N ILE A 102 -25.64 0.25 -2.20
CA ILE A 102 -24.25 -0.20 -2.10
C ILE A 102 -24.18 -1.73 -2.06
N GLN A 103 -25.07 -2.39 -1.33
CA GLN A 103 -25.12 -3.86 -1.28
C GLN A 103 -25.43 -4.45 -2.66
N ARG A 104 -26.44 -3.93 -3.37
CA ARG A 104 -26.77 -4.37 -4.73
C ARG A 104 -25.62 -4.10 -5.71
N SER A 105 -24.97 -2.94 -5.60
CA SER A 105 -23.79 -2.61 -6.42
C SER A 105 -22.63 -3.58 -6.17
N TRP A 106 -22.44 -4.03 -4.93
CA TRP A 106 -21.44 -5.04 -4.58
C TRP A 106 -21.69 -6.39 -5.25
N GLU A 107 -22.91 -6.89 -5.12
CA GLU A 107 -23.30 -8.19 -5.66
C GLU A 107 -23.15 -8.19 -7.17
N ALA A 108 -23.58 -7.09 -7.81
CA ALA A 108 -23.37 -6.89 -9.24
C ALA A 108 -21.88 -6.82 -9.62
N PHE A 109 -21.04 -6.16 -8.81
CA PHE A 109 -19.60 -6.08 -9.03
C PHE A 109 -18.92 -7.46 -8.95
N LEU A 110 -19.24 -8.24 -7.91
CA LEU A 110 -18.71 -9.59 -7.72
C LEU A 110 -19.21 -10.55 -8.79
N GLY A 111 -20.46 -10.41 -9.24
CA GLY A 111 -21.06 -11.27 -10.25
C GLY A 111 -20.95 -12.75 -9.84
N PRO A 112 -20.38 -13.63 -10.67
CA PRO A 112 -20.23 -15.05 -10.34
C PRO A 112 -19.40 -15.34 -9.08
N LEU A 113 -18.49 -14.44 -8.68
CA LEU A 113 -17.68 -14.61 -7.47
C LEU A 113 -18.52 -14.42 -6.18
N ALA A 114 -19.73 -13.87 -6.29
CA ALA A 114 -20.61 -13.71 -5.14
C ALA A 114 -20.91 -15.06 -4.47
N ASN A 115 -20.80 -15.10 -3.14
CA ASN A 115 -20.99 -16.30 -2.31
C ASN A 115 -20.01 -17.45 -2.57
N GLN A 116 -18.88 -17.17 -3.23
CA GLN A 116 -17.78 -18.12 -3.37
C GLN A 116 -16.61 -17.71 -2.48
N ASP A 117 -15.77 -18.68 -2.12
CA ASP A 117 -14.48 -18.41 -1.49
C ASP A 117 -13.48 -17.96 -2.58
N PRO A 118 -12.97 -16.71 -2.53
CA PRO A 118 -12.06 -16.19 -3.55
C PRO A 118 -10.73 -16.95 -3.64
N ALA A 119 -10.33 -17.68 -2.59
CA ALA A 119 -9.09 -18.44 -2.56
C ALA A 119 -9.14 -19.72 -3.42
N VAL A 120 -10.34 -20.25 -3.67
CA VAL A 120 -10.54 -21.51 -4.42
C VAL A 120 -11.45 -21.37 -5.64
N SER A 121 -12.05 -20.18 -5.84
CA SER A 121 -12.95 -19.92 -6.96
C SER A 121 -12.18 -19.68 -8.27
N ASP A 122 -12.66 -20.30 -9.35
CA ASP A 122 -12.26 -20.05 -10.73
C ASP A 122 -13.08 -18.95 -11.41
N ALA A 123 -13.98 -18.27 -10.67
CA ALA A 123 -14.79 -17.20 -11.23
C ALA A 123 -13.91 -16.06 -11.77
N PRO A 124 -14.30 -15.43 -12.91
CA PRO A 124 -13.58 -14.28 -13.44
C PRO A 124 -13.51 -13.15 -12.42
N ARG A 125 -12.31 -12.63 -12.19
CA ARG A 125 -12.05 -11.51 -11.29
C ARG A 125 -12.09 -10.20 -12.07
N LYS A 126 -12.47 -9.12 -11.40
CA LYS A 126 -12.40 -7.77 -11.97
C LYS A 126 -10.97 -7.27 -11.92
N SER A 127 -10.60 -6.41 -12.86
CA SER A 127 -9.29 -5.76 -12.84
C SER A 127 -9.19 -4.80 -11.65
N TRP A 128 -7.96 -4.55 -11.21
CA TRP A 128 -7.69 -3.53 -10.19
C TRP A 128 -8.24 -2.14 -10.56
N GLU A 129 -8.21 -1.77 -11.84
CA GLU A 129 -8.74 -0.49 -12.34
C GLU A 129 -10.27 -0.44 -12.28
N ASP A 130 -10.94 -1.57 -12.52
CA ASP A 130 -12.39 -1.66 -12.35
C ASP A 130 -12.78 -1.51 -10.87
N VAL A 131 -11.99 -2.04 -9.93
CA VAL A 131 -12.21 -1.81 -8.49
C VAL A 131 -12.12 -0.32 -8.16
N LEU A 132 -11.07 0.36 -8.63
CA LEU A 132 -10.91 1.81 -8.43
C LEU A 132 -12.09 2.60 -8.97
N ARG A 133 -12.50 2.31 -10.21
CA ARG A 133 -13.63 2.99 -10.85
C ARG A 133 -14.91 2.75 -10.07
N TRP A 134 -15.16 1.50 -9.68
CA TRP A 134 -16.36 1.10 -8.96
C TRP A 134 -16.46 1.75 -7.58
N ILE A 135 -15.39 1.74 -6.77
CA ILE A 135 -15.45 2.31 -5.40
C ILE A 135 -15.63 3.84 -5.41
N VAL A 136 -15.08 4.52 -6.42
CA VAL A 136 -15.32 5.96 -6.63
C VAL A 136 -16.77 6.22 -7.03
N GLN A 137 -17.34 5.39 -7.93
CA GLN A 137 -18.73 5.48 -8.37
C GLN A 137 -19.74 5.22 -7.25
N CYS A 138 -19.37 4.44 -6.22
CA CYS A 138 -20.19 4.28 -5.02
C CYS A 138 -20.44 5.60 -4.27
N GLY A 139 -19.64 6.65 -4.51
CA GLY A 139 -19.85 7.96 -3.89
C GLY A 139 -19.66 7.95 -2.37
N LEU A 140 -19.00 6.94 -1.83
CA LEU A 140 -18.76 6.80 -0.41
C LEU A 140 -17.68 7.79 0.04
N ARG A 141 -17.97 8.54 1.10
CA ARG A 141 -16.99 9.44 1.73
C ARG A 141 -15.76 8.64 2.16
N GLY A 142 -14.59 9.23 1.94
CA GLY A 142 -13.31 8.55 2.11
C GLY A 142 -12.78 7.85 0.84
N PHE A 143 -13.63 7.64 -0.17
CA PHE A 143 -13.28 6.96 -1.42
C PHE A 143 -13.47 7.81 -2.70
N GLY A 144 -13.70 9.13 -2.56
CA GLY A 144 -13.85 10.00 -3.73
C GLY A 144 -12.54 10.27 -4.49
N SER A 145 -11.40 10.20 -3.82
CA SER A 145 -10.09 10.47 -4.42
C SER A 145 -8.94 9.96 -3.56
N GLY A 146 -7.74 9.90 -4.16
CA GLY A 146 -6.48 9.72 -3.47
C GLY A 146 -6.20 8.29 -2.98
N LEU A 147 -5.60 8.18 -1.79
CA LEU A 147 -5.10 6.91 -1.25
C LEU A 147 -6.21 5.94 -0.81
N GLY A 148 -7.41 6.45 -0.49
CA GLY A 148 -8.50 5.59 -0.02
C GLY A 148 -8.93 4.54 -1.05
N PRO A 149 -9.28 4.96 -2.28
CA PRO A 149 -9.56 4.03 -3.38
C PRO A 149 -8.40 3.09 -3.70
N LEU A 150 -7.16 3.61 -3.75
CA LEU A 150 -5.94 2.81 -3.98
C LEU A 150 -5.84 1.66 -2.96
N GLN A 151 -5.90 1.98 -1.68
CA GLN A 151 -5.79 0.99 -0.62
C GLN A 151 -6.94 -0.01 -0.66
N PHE A 152 -8.15 0.43 -1.00
CA PHE A 152 -9.29 -0.47 -1.16
C PHE A 152 -9.03 -1.46 -2.31
N ALA A 153 -8.60 -0.97 -3.47
CA ALA A 153 -8.27 -1.81 -4.61
C ALA A 153 -7.12 -2.78 -4.30
N ASN A 154 -6.10 -2.33 -3.57
CA ASN A 154 -5.01 -3.20 -3.12
C ASN A 154 -5.50 -4.31 -2.19
N ASN A 155 -6.35 -4.01 -1.21
CA ASN A 155 -6.92 -5.04 -0.33
C ASN A 155 -7.81 -6.02 -1.09
N MET A 156 -8.55 -5.56 -2.10
CA MET A 156 -9.34 -6.44 -2.96
C MET A 156 -8.49 -7.45 -3.72
N VAL A 157 -7.28 -7.05 -4.16
CA VAL A 157 -6.31 -7.97 -4.76
C VAL A 157 -5.73 -8.92 -3.72
N LEU A 158 -5.33 -8.41 -2.55
CA LEU A 158 -4.77 -9.24 -1.47
C LEU A 158 -5.78 -10.28 -0.94
N CYS A 159 -7.08 -9.97 -0.98
CA CYS A 159 -8.16 -10.90 -0.65
C CYS A 159 -8.53 -11.85 -1.80
N GLY A 160 -7.85 -11.80 -2.94
CA GLY A 160 -8.15 -12.64 -4.11
C GLY A 160 -9.46 -12.30 -4.82
N ILE A 161 -10.05 -11.13 -4.55
CA ILE A 161 -11.33 -10.69 -5.14
C ILE A 161 -11.12 -9.98 -6.49
N ALA A 162 -9.96 -9.35 -6.67
CA ALA A 162 -9.58 -8.64 -7.88
C ALA A 162 -8.23 -9.10 -8.41
N GLU A 163 -7.97 -8.85 -9.68
CA GLU A 163 -6.68 -9.11 -10.32
C GLU A 163 -5.67 -8.01 -9.96
N SER A 164 -4.41 -8.39 -9.78
CA SER A 164 -3.32 -7.44 -9.51
C SER A 164 -3.09 -6.49 -10.69
N PRO A 165 -2.79 -5.19 -10.46
CA PRO A 165 -2.49 -4.29 -11.55
C PRO A 165 -1.18 -4.68 -12.24
N SER A 166 -1.13 -4.48 -13.56
CA SER A 166 0.12 -4.62 -14.32
C SER A 166 1.17 -3.58 -13.89
N PRO A 167 2.47 -3.79 -14.15
CA PRO A 167 3.49 -2.77 -13.91
C PRO A 167 3.19 -1.45 -14.63
N GLY A 168 2.64 -1.51 -15.85
CA GLY A 168 2.20 -0.34 -16.61
C GLY A 168 1.06 0.41 -15.94
N THR A 169 0.03 -0.31 -15.51
CA THR A 169 -1.12 0.25 -14.77
C THR A 169 -0.68 0.96 -13.49
N MET A 170 0.18 0.32 -12.69
CA MET A 170 0.66 0.91 -11.44
C MET A 170 1.54 2.15 -11.70
N ALA A 171 2.44 2.09 -12.70
CA ALA A 171 3.25 3.23 -13.06
C ALA A 171 2.43 4.42 -13.58
N GLN A 172 1.37 4.15 -14.35
CA GLN A 172 0.44 5.18 -14.81
C GLN A 172 -0.31 5.80 -13.62
N TRP A 173 -0.73 5.00 -12.65
CA TRP A 173 -1.34 5.50 -11.42
C TRP A 173 -0.37 6.41 -10.64
N ILE A 174 0.89 6.01 -10.48
CA ILE A 174 1.91 6.84 -9.81
C ILE A 174 2.13 8.16 -10.58
N PHE A 175 2.19 8.11 -11.91
CA PHE A 175 2.32 9.31 -12.74
C PHE A 175 1.13 10.25 -12.60
N ALA A 176 -0.09 9.72 -12.48
CA ALA A 176 -1.30 10.52 -12.26
C ALA A 176 -1.39 11.10 -10.84
N ASN A 177 -0.63 10.56 -9.89
CA ASN A 177 -0.67 10.92 -8.47
C ASN A 177 0.72 11.26 -7.91
N LYS A 178 1.45 12.16 -8.60
CA LYS A 178 2.84 12.52 -8.26
C LYS A 178 3.02 13.12 -6.86
N ASP A 179 1.96 13.62 -6.26
CA ASP A 179 1.99 14.20 -4.90
C ASP A 179 2.07 13.13 -3.80
N TYR A 180 1.98 11.84 -4.15
CA TYR A 180 2.12 10.74 -3.20
C TYR A 180 3.54 10.18 -3.11
N GLY A 181 3.76 9.44 -2.02
CA GLY A 181 5.09 8.99 -1.62
C GLY A 181 5.81 8.10 -2.64
N ALA A 182 5.11 7.38 -3.52
CA ALA A 182 5.74 6.50 -4.49
C ALA A 182 6.57 7.28 -5.53
N PHE A 183 6.05 8.42 -6.02
CA PHE A 183 6.78 9.28 -6.95
C PHE A 183 8.02 9.88 -6.30
N THR A 184 7.86 10.44 -5.09
CA THR A 184 8.99 10.92 -4.28
C THR A 184 9.97 9.80 -3.95
N GLY A 185 9.48 8.57 -3.77
CA GLY A 185 10.28 7.36 -3.57
C GLY A 185 11.30 7.18 -4.68
N PHE A 186 10.88 7.27 -5.95
CA PHE A 186 11.80 7.23 -7.08
C PHE A 186 12.86 8.34 -7.04
N GLN A 187 12.47 9.57 -6.71
CA GLN A 187 13.43 10.68 -6.59
C GLN A 187 14.45 10.41 -5.47
N VAL A 188 14.01 9.87 -4.33
CA VAL A 188 14.88 9.48 -3.22
C VAL A 188 15.83 8.36 -3.61
N LEU A 189 15.39 7.45 -4.48
CA LEU A 189 16.21 6.38 -5.06
C LEU A 189 17.21 6.87 -6.13
N GLY A 190 17.17 8.16 -6.48
CA GLY A 190 18.07 8.78 -7.43
C GLY A 190 17.60 8.75 -8.89
N PHE A 191 16.35 8.35 -9.16
CA PHE A 191 15.79 8.50 -10.50
C PHE A 191 15.57 9.99 -10.81
N ASN A 192 16.07 10.43 -11.97
CA ASN A 192 15.88 11.81 -12.42
C ASN A 192 14.46 12.04 -12.95
N LEU A 193 13.51 12.22 -12.03
CA LEU A 193 12.11 12.50 -12.31
C LEU A 193 11.77 13.91 -11.82
N PRO A 194 12.00 14.96 -12.64
CA PRO A 194 11.57 16.31 -12.30
C PRO A 194 10.05 16.39 -12.20
N GLU A 195 9.50 17.46 -11.65
CA GLU A 195 8.05 17.70 -11.54
C GLU A 195 7.32 17.51 -12.89
N LYS A 196 7.96 18.00 -13.97
CA LYS A 196 7.50 17.88 -15.36
C LYS A 196 7.88 16.55 -16.04
N ALA A 197 8.29 15.52 -15.29
CA ALA A 197 8.57 14.20 -15.85
C ALA A 197 7.37 13.67 -16.64
N SER A 198 7.64 13.02 -17.78
CA SER A 198 6.62 12.39 -18.62
C SER A 198 6.14 11.06 -18.04
N ALA A 199 4.98 10.58 -18.50
CA ALA A 199 4.46 9.26 -18.13
C ALA A 199 5.45 8.15 -18.48
N ALA A 200 6.11 8.24 -19.65
CA ALA A 200 7.12 7.29 -20.10
C ALA A 200 8.33 7.23 -19.16
N ALA A 201 8.77 8.38 -18.60
CA ALA A 201 9.88 8.41 -17.66
C ALA A 201 9.53 7.71 -16.32
N VAL A 202 8.32 7.94 -15.80
CA VAL A 202 7.82 7.26 -14.59
C VAL A 202 7.64 5.76 -14.85
N GLN A 203 7.11 5.39 -16.01
CA GLN A 203 6.97 3.99 -16.41
C GLN A 203 8.33 3.29 -16.50
N ALA A 204 9.31 3.91 -17.16
CA ALA A 204 10.67 3.38 -17.18
C ALA A 204 11.19 3.19 -15.75
N ALA A 205 11.14 4.22 -14.89
CA ALA A 205 11.61 4.12 -13.51
C ALA A 205 10.93 2.97 -12.73
N PHE A 206 9.61 2.80 -12.88
CA PHE A 206 8.88 1.70 -12.24
C PHE A 206 9.33 0.34 -12.75
N PHE A 207 9.41 0.15 -14.07
CA PHE A 207 9.84 -1.11 -14.68
C PHE A 207 11.26 -1.46 -14.24
N CYS A 208 12.16 -0.49 -14.31
CA CYS A 208 13.54 -0.61 -13.88
C CYS A 208 13.63 -1.09 -12.42
N PHE A 209 12.89 -0.47 -11.51
CA PHE A 209 12.90 -0.87 -10.09
C PHE A 209 12.18 -2.20 -9.82
N TYR A 210 11.05 -2.45 -10.49
CA TYR A 210 10.28 -3.69 -10.39
C TYR A 210 11.12 -4.89 -10.82
N TYR A 211 11.70 -4.85 -12.02
CA TYR A 211 12.51 -5.95 -12.54
C TYR A 211 13.82 -6.13 -11.78
N TRP A 212 14.39 -5.05 -11.24
CA TRP A 212 15.53 -5.15 -10.35
C TRP A 212 15.17 -5.94 -9.08
N LEU A 213 14.04 -5.63 -8.43
CA LEU A 213 13.55 -6.42 -7.29
C LEU A 213 13.22 -7.85 -7.69
N GLU A 214 12.58 -8.05 -8.85
CA GLU A 214 12.25 -9.38 -9.35
C GLU A 214 13.50 -10.24 -9.55
N HIS A 215 14.59 -9.67 -10.07
CA HIS A 215 15.84 -10.39 -10.29
C HIS A 215 16.55 -10.73 -8.97
N HIS A 216 16.53 -9.82 -7.99
CA HIS A 216 17.33 -9.96 -6.77
C HIS A 216 16.59 -10.63 -5.60
N LEU A 217 15.26 -10.61 -5.57
CA LEU A 217 14.48 -11.31 -4.55
C LEU A 217 14.42 -12.81 -4.86
N THR A 218 14.68 -13.64 -3.85
CA THR A 218 14.49 -15.09 -4.00
C THR A 218 13.00 -15.44 -4.08
N ALA A 219 12.67 -16.65 -4.55
CA ALA A 219 11.28 -17.12 -4.54
C ALA A 219 10.65 -17.08 -3.13
N ALA A 220 11.42 -17.43 -2.10
CA ALA A 220 10.96 -17.39 -0.71
C ALA A 220 10.72 -15.95 -0.23
N ASP A 221 11.60 -15.00 -0.59
CA ASP A 221 11.37 -13.58 -0.26
C ASP A 221 10.13 -13.05 -0.98
N LYS A 222 9.95 -13.41 -2.25
CA LYS A 222 8.76 -13.01 -3.04
C LYS A 222 7.48 -13.54 -2.42
N GLU A 223 7.50 -14.77 -1.91
CA GLU A 223 6.36 -15.37 -1.21
C GLU A 223 6.04 -14.62 0.09
N VAL A 224 7.05 -14.42 0.95
CA VAL A 224 6.89 -13.73 2.25
C VAL A 224 6.46 -12.28 2.08
N LEU A 225 7.00 -11.58 1.08
CA LEU A 225 6.72 -10.16 0.82
C LEU A 225 5.45 -9.95 -0.01
N HIS A 226 4.83 -11.03 -0.51
CA HIS A 226 3.78 -10.98 -1.53
C HIS A 226 4.21 -10.08 -2.71
N PHE A 227 5.40 -10.35 -3.25
CA PHE A 227 6.02 -9.54 -4.29
C PHE A 227 5.11 -9.38 -5.51
N GLY A 228 4.92 -8.13 -5.90
CA GLY A 228 4.05 -7.72 -6.98
C GLY A 228 4.06 -6.20 -7.12
N THR A 229 3.27 -5.68 -8.04
CA THR A 229 3.23 -4.23 -8.33
C THR A 229 2.74 -3.40 -7.15
N ILE A 230 1.79 -3.94 -6.38
CA ILE A 230 1.32 -3.36 -5.12
C ILE A 230 2.45 -3.27 -4.09
N PHE A 231 3.22 -4.36 -3.91
CA PHE A 231 4.37 -4.35 -3.00
C PHE A 231 5.40 -3.28 -3.40
N VAL A 232 5.73 -3.16 -4.70
CA VAL A 232 6.68 -2.16 -5.20
C VAL A 232 6.20 -0.73 -4.94
N GLU A 233 4.92 -0.44 -5.20
CA GLU A 233 4.33 0.86 -4.87
C GLU A 233 4.43 1.17 -3.37
N GLN A 234 4.06 0.21 -2.52
CA GLN A 234 4.11 0.39 -1.06
C GLN A 234 5.55 0.63 -0.59
N LEU A 235 6.50 -0.13 -1.12
CA LEU A 235 7.93 0.02 -0.81
C LEU A 235 8.42 1.43 -1.16
N LEU A 236 8.13 1.91 -2.38
CA LEU A 236 8.47 3.27 -2.83
C LEU A 236 7.86 4.33 -1.90
N CYS A 237 6.60 4.15 -1.49
CA CYS A 237 5.90 5.02 -0.56
C CYS A 237 6.54 5.10 0.84
N LYS A 238 7.33 4.10 1.26
CA LYS A 238 7.99 4.06 2.58
C LYS A 238 9.45 4.47 2.54
N ILE A 239 10.14 4.34 1.40
CA ILE A 239 11.56 4.72 1.25
C ILE A 239 11.84 6.14 1.75
N GLY A 240 11.01 7.12 1.38
CA GLY A 240 11.17 8.50 1.87
C GLY A 240 11.01 8.63 3.39
N ARG A 241 10.09 7.85 4.00
CA ARG A 241 9.87 7.84 5.45
C ARG A 241 11.04 7.20 6.19
N TRP A 242 11.61 6.13 5.64
CA TRP A 242 12.80 5.48 6.19
C TRP A 242 14.01 6.40 6.16
N LYS A 243 14.24 7.09 5.03
CA LYS A 243 15.28 8.12 4.92
C LYS A 243 15.17 9.17 6.00
N LYS A 244 13.98 9.75 6.17
CA LYS A 244 13.73 10.74 7.22
C LYS A 244 14.00 10.18 8.63
N ARG A 245 13.43 9.00 8.94
CA ARG A 245 13.52 8.39 10.26
C ARG A 245 14.95 8.03 10.66
N MET A 246 15.74 7.48 9.74
CA MET A 246 17.12 7.09 10.03
C MET A 246 18.06 8.28 10.20
N LEU A 247 17.85 9.35 9.41
CA LEU A 247 18.58 10.60 9.57
C LEU A 247 18.25 11.28 10.91
N GLU A 248 16.97 11.36 11.27
CA GLU A 248 16.52 12.11 12.46
C GLU A 248 16.72 11.34 13.77
N MET A 249 16.48 10.02 13.80
CA MET A 249 16.48 9.26 15.06
C MET A 249 17.82 8.61 15.39
N ALA A 250 18.61 8.23 14.38
CA ALA A 250 19.79 7.41 14.60
C ALA A 250 21.10 8.07 14.13
N LYS A 251 21.03 9.22 13.44
CA LYS A 251 22.16 9.83 12.71
C LYS A 251 22.85 8.83 11.78
N ILE A 252 22.11 7.83 11.33
CA ILE A 252 22.61 6.78 10.45
C ILE A 252 22.44 7.29 9.02
N ASP A 253 23.57 7.45 8.33
CA ASP A 253 23.55 7.69 6.90
C ASP A 253 23.18 6.37 6.18
N LEU A 254 21.95 6.34 5.68
CA LEU A 254 21.40 5.22 4.91
C LEU A 254 22.28 4.84 3.71
N VAL A 255 22.91 5.83 3.08
CA VAL A 255 23.81 5.60 1.95
C VAL A 255 25.10 4.94 2.43
N ALA A 256 25.63 5.35 3.59
CA ALA A 256 26.82 4.75 4.18
C ALA A 256 26.57 3.31 4.66
N VAL A 257 25.44 3.02 5.30
CA VAL A 257 25.08 1.65 5.73
C VAL A 257 24.81 0.73 4.54
N ALA A 258 24.09 1.23 3.53
CA ALA A 258 23.89 0.53 2.27
C ALA A 258 25.22 0.17 1.60
N ARG A 259 26.15 1.13 1.58
CA ARG A 259 27.51 0.97 1.05
C ARG A 259 28.31 -0.07 1.82
N GLU A 260 28.31 -0.03 3.16
CA GLU A 260 29.04 -0.99 4.00
C GLU A 260 28.53 -2.44 3.82
N ILE A 261 27.21 -2.62 3.72
CA ILE A 261 26.60 -3.95 3.50
C ILE A 261 26.96 -4.51 2.12
N PHE A 262 27.03 -3.65 1.10
CA PHE A 262 27.25 -4.04 -0.29
C PHE A 262 28.74 -4.21 -0.63
N GLU A 263 29.59 -3.23 -0.30
CA GLU A 263 31.04 -3.27 -0.52
C GLU A 263 31.72 -4.32 0.36
N GLY A 264 31.13 -4.66 1.51
CA GLY A 264 31.59 -5.74 2.37
C GLY A 264 31.20 -7.16 1.93
N HIS A 265 30.42 -7.32 0.85
CA HIS A 265 29.83 -8.61 0.43
C HIS A 265 29.07 -9.33 1.56
N ARG A 266 28.39 -8.58 2.44
CA ARG A 266 27.74 -9.12 3.66
C ARG A 266 26.22 -9.25 3.54
N TRP A 267 25.65 -9.15 2.35
CA TRP A 267 24.26 -9.55 2.18
C TRP A 267 24.19 -11.08 2.22
N VAL A 268 23.59 -11.60 3.31
CA VAL A 268 23.40 -13.03 3.54
C VAL A 268 21.92 -13.33 3.42
N ARG A 269 21.56 -14.22 2.49
CA ARG A 269 20.20 -14.70 2.23
C ARG A 269 19.48 -15.08 3.54
N GLY A 270 18.27 -14.56 3.75
CA GLY A 270 17.42 -14.91 4.89
C GLY A 270 17.87 -14.39 6.26
N ALA A 271 18.99 -13.65 6.34
CA ALA A 271 19.49 -13.16 7.62
C ALA A 271 18.56 -12.12 8.30
N ASN A 272 17.63 -11.53 7.55
CA ASN A 272 16.59 -10.65 8.06
C ASN A 272 15.44 -11.39 8.77
N LEU A 273 15.33 -12.71 8.62
CA LEU A 273 14.35 -13.53 9.35
C LEU A 273 14.64 -13.53 10.86
N ASP A 274 15.94 -13.48 11.22
CA ASP A 274 16.40 -13.58 12.61
C ASP A 274 17.06 -12.29 13.15
N ASP A 275 17.41 -11.33 12.28
CA ASP A 275 18.04 -10.05 12.63
C ASP A 275 17.37 -8.86 11.92
N HIS A 276 16.47 -8.19 12.65
CA HIS A 276 15.68 -7.06 12.15
C HIS A 276 16.49 -5.76 11.93
N THR A 277 17.78 -5.75 12.24
CA THR A 277 18.67 -4.60 11.93
C THR A 277 19.18 -4.63 10.48
N LYS A 278 18.97 -5.74 9.76
CA LYS A 278 19.37 -5.91 8.36
C LYS A 278 18.25 -5.53 7.40
N PHE A 279 18.61 -4.86 6.29
CA PHE A 279 17.63 -4.45 5.29
C PHE A 279 16.98 -5.67 4.61
N PRO A 280 15.65 -5.67 4.38
CA PRO A 280 14.95 -6.77 3.73
C PRO A 280 15.26 -6.90 2.24
N ILE A 281 15.93 -5.90 1.65
CA ILE A 281 16.35 -5.85 0.25
C ILE A 281 17.74 -5.23 0.15
N PRO A 282 18.54 -5.55 -0.88
CA PRO A 282 19.80 -4.85 -1.12
C PRO A 282 19.53 -3.35 -1.27
N SER A 283 20.10 -2.52 -0.42
CA SER A 283 20.12 -1.08 -0.65
C SER A 283 21.42 -0.78 -1.39
N CYS A 284 21.33 -0.37 -2.65
CA CYS A 284 22.50 0.11 -3.38
C CYS A 284 22.65 1.59 -3.04
N ALA A 285 23.84 2.02 -2.64
CA ALA A 285 24.18 3.43 -2.73
C ALA A 285 24.02 3.82 -4.22
N ASP A 286 23.02 4.66 -4.50
CA ASP A 286 22.47 4.92 -5.84
C ASP A 286 21.77 3.71 -6.49
N ILE A 287 20.56 3.40 -6.02
CA ILE A 287 19.64 2.48 -6.70
C ILE A 287 19.47 2.84 -8.18
N SER A 288 19.55 4.12 -8.57
CA SER A 288 19.55 4.52 -9.98
C SER A 288 20.74 3.97 -10.79
N MET A 289 21.96 3.92 -10.24
CA MET A 289 23.15 3.48 -10.96
C MET A 289 23.32 1.96 -10.98
N SER A 290 22.90 1.23 -9.94
CA SER A 290 22.87 -0.24 -9.97
C SER A 290 21.76 -0.77 -10.87
N VAL A 291 20.58 -0.13 -10.85
CA VAL A 291 19.49 -0.42 -11.79
C VAL A 291 19.90 -0.08 -13.23
N PHE A 292 20.55 1.07 -13.47
CA PHE A 292 21.08 1.40 -14.80
C PHE A 292 22.19 0.44 -15.27
N ARG A 293 23.12 0.03 -14.40
CA ARG A 293 24.15 -0.97 -14.74
C ARG A 293 23.53 -2.33 -15.06
N SER A 294 22.61 -2.81 -14.23
CA SER A 294 21.90 -4.06 -14.47
C SER A 294 21.04 -4.01 -15.75
N ILE A 295 20.48 -2.85 -16.12
CA ILE A 295 19.77 -2.68 -17.40
C ILE A 295 20.72 -2.68 -18.59
N ILE A 296 21.89 -2.05 -18.47
CA ILE A 296 22.92 -2.06 -19.53
C ILE A 296 23.50 -3.47 -19.70
N GLU A 297 23.76 -4.18 -18.60
CA GLU A 297 24.25 -5.56 -18.61
C GLU A 297 23.17 -6.53 -19.15
N PHE A 298 21.91 -6.41 -18.72
CA PHE A 298 20.80 -7.21 -19.24
C PHE A 298 20.55 -6.97 -20.74
N LYS A 299 20.65 -5.71 -21.23
CA LYS A 299 20.54 -5.40 -22.67
C LYS A 299 21.69 -5.99 -23.49
N LYS A 300 22.91 -6.07 -22.95
CA LYS A 300 24.05 -6.71 -23.62
C LYS A 300 23.92 -8.22 -23.71
N GLU A 301 23.25 -8.86 -22.74
CA GLU A 301 23.02 -10.30 -22.73
C GLU A 301 21.84 -10.75 -23.61
N THR A 302 20.83 -9.89 -23.83
CA THR A 302 19.61 -10.25 -24.58
C THR A 302 19.51 -9.68 -25.99
N LEU A 303 20.28 -8.63 -26.30
CA LEU A 303 20.44 -8.10 -27.65
C LEU A 303 21.94 -8.21 -27.95
N ASP A 304 22.31 -9.02 -28.92
CA ASP A 304 23.70 -9.23 -29.37
C ASP A 304 24.26 -7.93 -30.01
N ILE A 305 24.50 -6.90 -29.19
CA ILE A 305 24.95 -5.57 -29.61
C ILE A 305 26.49 -5.52 -29.69
N ASP A 306 27.18 -6.57 -29.20
CA ASP A 306 28.63 -6.71 -29.37
C ASP A 306 28.99 -7.44 -30.69
N SER A 307 28.02 -7.96 -31.46
CA SER A 307 28.27 -8.47 -32.82
C SER A 307 28.16 -7.35 -33.87
N GLY A 308 29.26 -6.62 -34.08
CA GLY A 308 29.49 -5.93 -35.35
C GLY A 308 29.49 -4.40 -35.29
N VAL A 309 30.50 -3.82 -34.64
CA VAL A 309 31.17 -2.68 -35.26
C VAL A 309 32.50 -3.21 -35.78
N ASP A 310 32.49 -3.70 -37.02
CA ASP A 310 33.70 -3.87 -37.81
C ASP A 310 34.28 -2.47 -38.01
N THR A 311 35.37 -2.19 -37.31
CA THR A 311 36.27 -1.10 -37.65
C THR A 311 37.08 -1.53 -38.85
N ASP A 312 36.58 -1.26 -40.05
CA ASP A 312 37.39 -1.11 -41.27
C ASP A 312 36.61 -0.35 -42.34
N THR A 313 36.70 1.00 -42.30
CA THR A 313 37.05 1.90 -43.42
C THR A 313 37.05 3.36 -42.98
#